data_AF-A0AA42C794-F1
#
_entry.id   AF-A0AA42C794-F1
#
_cell.length_a   1.000
_cell.length_b   1.000
_cell.length_c   1.000
_cell.angle_alpha   90.00
_cell.angle_beta   90.00
_cell.angle_gamma   90.00
#
_symmetry.space_group_name_H-M   'P 1'
#
loop_
_entity.id
_entity.type
_entity.pdbx_description
1 polymer ?
#
loop_
_entity_poly.entity_id
_entity_poly.type
_entity_poly.pdbx_seq_one_letter_code
_entity_poly.pdbx_strand_id
1 'polypeptide(L)'
;MRYSIVEKYFFETLVRLHRETEGAPYTGLKEAGTAKAIVKLSDDALSKGQVDPLISNLNHHIAEVVREKFAKVSEIDQVKDQSVQAGREYVAAYVDYTHTLEAIHDVLDHSNHPHSGH
;
A
#
# COMPACT_ATOMS: atom_id res chain seq x y z
N MET A 1 25.25 -26.96 -9.62
CA MET A 1 25.51 -27.03 -8.18
C MET A 1 26.54 -26.01 -7.66
N ARG A 2 27.68 -25.74 -8.32
CA ARG A 2 28.65 -24.72 -7.84
C ARG A 2 28.20 -23.26 -8.02
N TYR A 3 27.45 -22.96 -9.09
CA TYR A 3 27.02 -21.59 -9.38
C TYR A 3 25.90 -21.07 -8.46
N SER A 4 24.96 -21.93 -8.05
CA SER A 4 23.81 -21.51 -7.24
C SER A 4 24.21 -21.05 -5.82
N ILE A 5 25.29 -21.57 -5.26
CA ILE A 5 25.82 -21.14 -3.96
C ILE A 5 26.45 -19.75 -4.08
N VAL A 6 27.25 -19.52 -5.13
CA VAL A 6 27.89 -18.22 -5.38
C VAL A 6 26.84 -17.15 -5.71
N GLU A 7 25.85 -17.48 -6.52
CA GLU A 7 24.72 -16.61 -6.86
C GLU A 7 23.90 -16.23 -5.61
N LYS A 8 23.55 -17.22 -4.79
CA LYS A 8 22.84 -16.95 -3.53
C LYS A 8 23.69 -16.06 -2.62
N TYR A 9 24.96 -16.36 -2.43
CA TYR A 9 25.86 -15.55 -1.60
C TYR A 9 25.98 -14.10 -2.10
N PHE A 10 26.05 -13.92 -3.43
CA PHE A 10 26.02 -12.59 -4.04
C PHE A 10 24.74 -11.83 -3.70
N PHE A 11 23.56 -12.43 -3.92
CA PHE A 11 22.29 -11.78 -3.61
C PHE A 11 22.11 -11.51 -2.11
N GLU A 12 22.48 -12.45 -1.24
CA GLU A 12 22.43 -12.23 0.21
C GLU A 12 23.32 -11.07 0.65
N THR A 13 24.50 -10.92 0.03
CA THR A 13 25.42 -9.81 0.30
C THR A 13 24.85 -8.49 -0.21
N LEU A 14 24.40 -8.45 -1.47
CA LEU A 14 23.83 -7.27 -2.10
C LEU A 14 22.59 -6.76 -1.35
N VAL A 15 21.65 -7.65 -1.05
CA VAL A 15 20.40 -7.30 -0.36
C VAL A 15 20.71 -6.82 1.06
N ARG A 16 21.63 -7.48 1.78
CA ARG A 16 22.04 -7.03 3.12
C ARG A 16 22.60 -5.61 3.10
N LEU A 17 23.57 -5.33 2.23
CA LEU A 17 24.17 -4.00 2.11
C LEU A 17 23.12 -2.94 1.73
N HIS A 18 22.23 -3.26 0.78
CA HIS A 18 21.15 -2.36 0.41
C HIS A 18 20.19 -2.09 1.58
N ARG A 19 19.82 -3.11 2.37
CA ARG A 19 19.01 -2.93 3.58
C ARG A 19 19.71 -2.08 4.65
N GLU A 20 21.01 -2.26 4.84
CA GLU A 20 21.82 -1.43 5.74
C GLU A 20 21.77 0.05 5.32
N THR A 21 21.83 0.35 4.01
CA THR A 21 21.70 1.74 3.52
C THR A 21 20.31 2.35 3.75
N GLU A 22 19.29 1.53 4.00
CA GLU A 22 17.93 1.96 4.36
C GLU A 22 17.66 1.95 5.87
N GLY A 23 18.64 1.57 6.70
CA GLY A 23 18.44 1.38 8.14
C GLY A 23 17.50 0.22 8.49
N ALA A 24 17.28 -0.72 7.57
CA ALA A 24 16.37 -1.86 7.74
C ALA A 24 17.15 -3.17 8.03
N PRO A 25 16.61 -4.09 8.85
CA PRO A 25 17.25 -5.36 9.10
C PRO A 25 17.16 -6.29 7.88
N TYR A 26 18.21 -7.10 7.67
CA TYR A 26 18.19 -8.19 6.69
C TYR A 26 17.44 -9.40 7.26
N THR A 27 16.31 -9.77 6.65
CA THR A 27 15.45 -10.89 7.08
C THR A 27 15.57 -12.13 6.19
N GLY A 28 16.62 -12.24 5.38
CA GLY A 28 16.76 -13.30 4.38
C GLY A 28 16.31 -12.87 2.97
N LEU A 29 16.74 -13.64 1.96
CA LEU A 29 16.18 -13.53 0.61
C LEU A 29 14.75 -14.06 0.62
N LYS A 30 13.82 -13.29 0.06
CA LYS A 30 12.45 -13.75 -0.12
C LYS A 30 12.37 -14.67 -1.33
N GLU A 31 11.52 -15.68 -1.24
CA GLU A 31 11.24 -16.58 -2.36
C GLU A 31 10.68 -15.80 -3.56
N ALA A 32 10.97 -16.30 -4.76
CA ALA A 32 10.41 -15.74 -5.98
C ALA A 32 8.87 -15.75 -5.90
N GLY A 33 8.25 -14.66 -6.35
CA GLY A 33 6.79 -14.53 -6.33
C GLY A 33 6.18 -14.07 -5.00
N THR A 34 6.97 -13.66 -4.01
CA THR A 34 6.48 -13.05 -2.75
C THR A 34 6.16 -11.56 -2.86
N ALA A 35 6.37 -10.95 -4.03
CA ALA A 35 5.99 -9.56 -4.28
C ALA A 35 4.47 -9.35 -4.11
N LYS A 36 4.09 -8.15 -3.66
CA LYS A 36 2.67 -7.74 -3.57
C LYS A 36 2.01 -7.84 -4.95
N ALA A 37 0.73 -8.20 -4.99
CA ALA A 37 -0.01 -8.37 -6.24
C ALA A 37 0.06 -7.15 -7.17
N ILE A 38 -0.04 -5.93 -6.63
CA ILE A 38 0.07 -4.70 -7.41
C ILE A 38 1.45 -4.50 -8.06
N VAL A 39 2.52 -4.95 -7.39
CA VAL A 39 3.89 -4.89 -7.95
C VAL A 39 4.01 -5.86 -9.12
N LYS A 40 3.48 -7.08 -8.98
CA LYS A 40 3.44 -8.04 -10.10
C LYS A 40 2.64 -7.51 -11.29
N LEU A 41 1.50 -6.86 -11.06
CA LEU A 41 0.71 -6.22 -12.11
C LEU A 41 1.49 -5.09 -12.79
N SER A 42 2.28 -4.33 -12.02
CA SER A 42 3.16 -3.29 -12.55
C SER A 42 4.27 -3.87 -13.43
N ASP A 43 4.93 -4.94 -12.98
CA ASP A 43 5.97 -5.62 -13.75
C ASP A 43 5.40 -6.19 -15.07
N ASP A 44 4.21 -6.78 -15.01
CA ASP A 44 3.47 -7.27 -16.17
C ASP A 44 3.13 -6.13 -17.15
N ALA A 45 2.68 -4.98 -16.64
CA ALA A 45 2.36 -3.82 -17.45
C ALA A 45 3.59 -3.29 -18.19
N LEU A 46 4.74 -3.21 -17.53
CA LEU A 46 6.01 -2.81 -18.13
C LEU A 46 6.48 -3.83 -19.18
N SER A 47 6.42 -5.12 -18.84
CA SER A 47 6.83 -6.23 -19.73
C SER A 47 5.99 -6.26 -21.02
N LYS A 48 4.69 -5.99 -20.91
CA LYS A 48 3.75 -5.99 -22.05
C LYS A 48 3.62 -4.63 -22.74
N GLY A 49 4.16 -3.56 -22.16
CA GLY A 49 3.94 -2.19 -22.62
C GLY A 49 2.47 -1.75 -22.54
N GLN A 50 1.70 -2.30 -21.60
CA GLN A 50 0.26 -2.09 -21.47
C GLN A 50 -0.11 -1.68 -20.05
N VAL A 51 -0.43 -0.41 -19.84
CA VAL A 51 -0.70 0.15 -18.51
C VAL A 51 -2.18 0.05 -18.09
N ASP A 52 -3.10 -0.04 -19.05
CA ASP A 52 -4.55 0.02 -18.75
C ASP A 52 -5.05 -1.06 -17.78
N PRO A 53 -4.62 -2.34 -17.87
CA PRO A 53 -5.03 -3.34 -16.91
C PRO A 53 -4.59 -3.01 -15.48
N LEU A 54 -3.39 -2.47 -15.30
CA LEU A 54 -2.88 -2.02 -13.99
C LEU A 54 -3.75 -0.89 -13.45
N ILE A 55 -4.01 0.14 -14.26
CA ILE A 55 -4.82 1.31 -13.87
C ILE A 55 -6.22 0.87 -13.46
N SER A 56 -6.85 -0.01 -14.25
CA SER A 56 -8.19 -0.53 -13.97
C SER A 56 -8.24 -1.25 -12.62
N ASN A 57 -7.29 -2.15 -12.35
CA ASN A 57 -7.23 -2.87 -11.08
C ASN A 57 -6.97 -1.93 -9.89
N LEU A 58 -6.07 -0.97 -10.04
CA LEU A 58 -5.77 -0.01 -8.97
C LEU A 58 -6.99 0.86 -8.64
N ASN A 59 -7.64 1.41 -9.68
CA ASN A 59 -8.85 2.22 -9.51
C ASN A 59 -9.99 1.42 -8.89
N HIS A 60 -10.16 0.16 -9.29
CA HIS A 60 -11.17 -0.71 -8.71
C HIS A 60 -10.94 -0.91 -7.21
N HIS A 61 -9.71 -1.23 -6.81
CA HIS A 61 -9.38 -1.45 -5.40
C HIS A 61 -9.58 -0.18 -4.56
N ILE A 62 -9.13 0.98 -5.05
CA ILE A 62 -9.37 2.27 -4.39
C ILE A 62 -10.88 2.51 -4.21
N ALA A 63 -11.66 2.29 -5.27
CA ALA A 63 -13.10 2.49 -5.23
C ALA A 63 -13.80 1.54 -4.25
N GLU A 64 -13.39 0.28 -4.15
CA GLU A 64 -13.92 -0.67 -3.16
C GLU A 64 -13.67 -0.20 -1.73
N VAL A 65 -12.42 0.17 -1.39
CA VAL A 65 -12.06 0.63 -0.05
C VAL A 65 -12.85 1.89 0.33
N VAL A 66 -12.96 2.85 -0.58
CA VAL A 66 -13.72 4.09 -0.34
C VAL A 66 -15.21 3.80 -0.14
N ARG A 67 -15.81 2.93 -0.96
CA ARG A 67 -17.23 2.56 -0.84
C ARG A 67 -17.51 1.84 0.47
N GLU A 68 -16.66 0.90 0.88
CA GLU A 68 -16.82 0.14 2.13
C GLU A 68 -16.82 1.09 3.34
N LYS A 69 -15.80 1.95 3.43
CA LYS A 69 -15.69 2.91 4.55
C LYS A 69 -16.81 3.93 4.54
N PHE A 70 -17.21 4.44 3.38
CA PHE A 70 -18.35 5.34 3.25
C PHE A 70 -19.65 4.67 3.72
N ALA A 71 -19.93 3.45 3.27
CA ALA A 71 -21.13 2.71 3.67
C ALA A 71 -21.19 2.52 5.19
N LYS A 72 -20.06 2.14 5.81
CA LYS A 72 -19.95 2.00 7.26
C LYS A 72 -20.24 3.31 8.00
N VAL A 73 -19.65 4.43 7.58
CA VAL A 73 -19.92 5.74 8.18
C VAL A 73 -21.40 6.10 8.02
N SER A 74 -21.96 5.89 6.82
CA SER A 74 -23.35 6.22 6.50
C SER A 74 -24.37 5.40 7.29
N GLU A 75 -24.05 4.16 7.64
CA GLU A 75 -24.91 3.31 8.47
C GLU A 75 -24.92 3.81 9.93
N ILE A 76 -23.73 4.07 10.49
CA ILE A 76 -23.58 4.50 11.89
C ILE A 76 -24.11 5.93 12.08
N ASP A 77 -24.01 6.79 11.07
CA ASP A 77 -24.53 8.18 11.11
C ASP A 77 -26.03 8.23 11.44
N GLN A 78 -26.81 7.22 11.05
CA GLN A 78 -28.26 7.14 11.29
C GLN A 78 -28.61 6.96 12.77
N VAL A 79 -27.68 6.42 13.56
CA VAL A 79 -27.91 6.03 14.96
C VAL A 79 -27.02 6.79 15.95
N LYS A 80 -26.13 7.67 15.47
CA LYS A 80 -25.09 8.32 16.29
C LYS A 80 -25.63 9.10 17.50
N ASP A 81 -26.84 9.65 17.41
CA ASP A 81 -27.44 10.47 18.48
C ASP A 81 -28.22 9.65 19.52
N GLN A 82 -28.30 8.33 19.35
CA GLN A 82 -29.04 7.46 20.27
C GLN A 82 -28.33 7.26 21.62
N SER A 83 -27.00 7.42 21.67
CA SER A 83 -26.22 7.37 22.91
C SER A 83 -24.82 7.96 22.73
N VAL A 84 -24.14 8.27 23.83
CA VAL A 84 -22.71 8.66 23.81
C VAL A 84 -21.84 7.58 23.16
N GLN A 85 -22.17 6.31 23.35
CA GLN A 85 -21.41 5.20 22.77
C GLN A 85 -21.58 5.15 21.24
N ALA A 86 -22.81 5.29 20.74
CA ALA A 86 -23.08 5.38 19.30
C ALA A 86 -22.38 6.59 18.66
N GLY A 87 -22.36 7.73 19.35
CA GLY A 87 -21.61 8.90 18.89
C GLY A 87 -20.11 8.66 18.78
N ARG A 88 -19.51 7.91 19.71
CA ARG A 88 -18.08 7.54 19.66
C ARG A 88 -17.77 6.60 18.49
N GLU A 89 -18.65 5.64 18.23
CA GLU A 89 -18.53 4.71 17.10
C GLU A 89 -18.60 5.45 15.76
N TYR A 90 -19.49 6.44 15.65
CA TYR A 90 -19.56 7.32 14.48
C TYR A 90 -18.25 8.07 14.28
N VAL A 91 -17.73 8.75 15.31
CA VAL A 91 -16.49 9.51 15.22
C VAL A 91 -15.32 8.61 14.81
N ALA A 92 -15.21 7.41 15.38
CA ALA A 92 -14.16 6.47 15.01
C ALA A 92 -14.23 6.05 13.53
N ALA A 93 -15.43 5.74 13.04
CA ALA A 93 -15.63 5.39 11.62
C ALA A 93 -15.36 6.59 10.69
N TYR A 94 -15.81 7.79 11.07
CA TYR A 94 -15.62 9.01 10.30
C TYR A 94 -14.14 9.40 10.17
N VAL A 95 -13.39 9.32 11.27
CA VAL A 95 -11.94 9.57 11.27
C VAL A 95 -11.20 8.55 10.41
N ASP A 96 -11.52 7.26 10.52
CA ASP A 96 -10.92 6.22 9.68
C ASP A 96 -11.21 6.45 8.17
N TYR A 97 -12.44 6.83 7.82
CA TYR A 97 -12.82 7.17 6.45
C TYR A 97 -12.06 8.39 5.93
N THR A 98 -12.04 9.49 6.68
CA THR A 98 -11.40 10.75 6.25
C THR A 98 -9.88 10.64 6.16
N HIS A 99 -9.22 9.99 7.12
CA HIS A 99 -7.77 9.72 7.01
C HIS A 99 -7.44 8.83 5.81
N THR A 100 -8.32 7.89 5.44
CA THR A 100 -8.11 7.08 4.23
C THR A 100 -8.16 7.96 2.97
N LEU A 101 -9.11 8.89 2.89
CA LEU A 101 -9.20 9.82 1.77
C LEU A 101 -8.01 10.78 1.71
N GLU A 102 -7.61 11.35 2.85
CA GLU A 102 -6.44 12.21 2.96
C GLU A 102 -5.17 11.49 2.50
N ALA A 103 -4.92 10.27 3.00
CA ALA A 103 -3.77 9.48 2.58
C ALA A 103 -3.77 9.15 1.08
N ILE A 104 -4.93 8.86 0.48
CA ILE A 104 -5.02 8.63 -0.97
C ILE A 104 -4.74 9.93 -1.73
N HIS A 105 -5.35 11.04 -1.30
CA HIS A 105 -5.19 12.34 -1.92
C HIS A 105 -3.73 12.81 -1.86
N ASP A 106 -3.09 12.75 -0.70
CA ASP A 106 -1.70 13.16 -0.48
C ASP A 106 -0.73 12.38 -1.38
N VAL A 107 -0.92 11.06 -1.53
CA VAL A 107 -0.09 10.25 -2.44
C VAL A 107 -0.20 10.72 -3.89
N LEU A 108 -1.36 11.22 -4.31
CA LEU A 108 -1.59 11.73 -5.66
C LEU A 108 -1.09 13.18 -5.84
N ASP A 109 -1.29 14.01 -4.82
CA ASP A 109 -0.94 15.44 -4.81
C ASP A 109 0.56 15.70 -4.56
N HIS A 110 1.26 14.81 -3.84
CA HIS A 110 2.71 14.89 -3.64
C HIS A 110 3.55 14.66 -4.90
N SER A 111 2.91 14.55 -6.08
CA SER A 111 3.57 14.71 -7.37
C SER A 111 4.17 16.12 -7.60
N ASN A 112 4.04 17.07 -6.64
CA ASN A 112 4.60 18.43 -6.72
C ASN A 112 5.49 18.91 -5.54
N HIS A 113 5.95 18.06 -4.61
CA HIS A 113 6.90 18.51 -3.56
C HIS A 113 8.21 17.70 -3.50
N PRO A 114 9.38 18.34 -3.71
CA PRO A 114 10.67 17.67 -3.49
C PRO A 114 10.85 17.40 -2.00
N HIS A 115 11.18 16.16 -1.66
CA HIS A 115 11.63 15.78 -0.33
C HIS A 115 12.83 16.65 0.09
N SER A 116 12.62 17.61 1.01
CA SER A 116 13.70 18.11 1.84
C SER A 116 13.88 17.12 2.99
N GLY A 117 15.00 16.41 3.00
CA GLY A 117 15.37 15.46 4.04
C GLY A 117 15.46 16.08 5.44
N HIS A 118 15.33 15.20 6.42
CA HIS A 118 15.92 15.33 7.74
C HIS A 118 16.67 14.05 8.05
#